data_AF-A0A7S0SVY9-F1
#
_entry.id   AF-A0A7S0SVY9-F1
#
_cell.length_a   1.000
_cell.length_b   1.000
_cell.length_c   1.000
_cell.angle_alpha   90.00
_cell.angle_beta   90.00
_cell.angle_gamma   90.00
#
_symmetry.space_group_name_H-M   'P 1'
#
loop_
_entity.id
_entity.type
_entity.pdbx_description
1 polymer ?
#
loop_
_entity_poly.entity_id
_entity_poly.type
_entity_poly.pdbx_seq_one_letter_code
_entity_poly.pdbx_strand_id
1 'polypeptide(L)'
;NVSTAVNTLKKLACATRVLGRTPVGKMLHEDAGFAKLIDLVRLRCDAFGERQIANVLNGLAALHTDLGVTSVNVRLADQLVKVLERVAHNMNGQEIANTLNALCKLQAAAGAMSPAGWAALARAVERTAP
;
A
#
# COMPACT_ATOMS: atom_id res chain seq x y z
N ASN A 1 -8.40 -5.48 -12.03
CA ASN A 1 -7.52 -6.11 -11.01
C ASN A 1 -7.53 -5.24 -9.75
N VAL A 2 -7.61 -5.82 -8.54
CA VAL A 2 -7.76 -5.11 -7.24
C VAL A 2 -6.66 -4.04 -7.04
N SER A 3 -5.41 -4.38 -7.36
CA SER A 3 -4.28 -3.43 -7.29
C SER A 3 -4.49 -2.20 -8.18
N THR A 4 -5.06 -2.37 -9.37
CA THR A 4 -5.40 -1.26 -10.27
C THR A 4 -6.47 -0.37 -9.67
N ALA A 5 -7.50 -0.94 -9.04
CA ALA A 5 -8.58 -0.16 -8.42
C ALA A 5 -8.04 0.71 -7.26
N VAL A 6 -7.19 0.14 -6.40
CA VAL A 6 -6.50 0.88 -5.33
C VAL A 6 -5.63 2.00 -5.91
N ASN A 7 -4.89 1.73 -6.98
CA ASN A 7 -4.08 2.76 -7.65
C ASN A 7 -4.92 3.85 -8.33
N THR A 8 -6.11 3.52 -8.84
CA THR A 8 -7.05 4.53 -9.35
C THR A 8 -7.56 5.43 -8.23
N LEU A 9 -7.94 4.87 -7.09
CA LEU A 9 -8.34 5.65 -5.92
C LEU A 9 -7.22 6.56 -5.41
N LYS A 10 -5.97 6.07 -5.41
CA LYS A 10 -4.78 6.90 -5.13
C LYS A 10 -4.71 8.13 -6.04
N LYS A 11 -4.91 7.95 -7.35
CA LYS A 11 -4.87 9.05 -8.32
C LYS A 11 -5.99 10.06 -8.06
N LEU A 12 -7.19 9.58 -7.71
CA LEU A 12 -8.30 10.45 -7.34
C LEU A 12 -7.98 11.23 -6.07
N ALA A 13 -7.40 10.59 -5.04
CA ALA A 13 -6.96 11.26 -3.81
C ALA A 13 -5.98 12.41 -4.10
N CYS A 14 -4.98 12.15 -4.95
CA CYS A 14 -4.02 13.15 -5.40
C CYS A 14 -4.72 14.33 -6.11
N ALA A 15 -5.67 14.05 -7.00
CA ALA A 15 -6.45 15.09 -7.68
C ALA A 15 -7.31 15.92 -6.71
N THR A 16 -7.92 15.27 -5.70
CA THR A 16 -8.74 15.98 -4.70
C THR A 16 -7.92 16.88 -3.77
N ARG A 17 -6.64 16.57 -3.54
CA ARG A 17 -5.72 17.43 -2.78
C ARG A 17 -5.52 18.80 -3.45
N VAL A 18 -5.56 18.84 -4.78
CA VAL A 18 -5.41 20.06 -5.58
C VAL A 18 -6.70 20.90 -5.56
N LEU A 19 -7.86 20.26 -5.41
CA LEU A 19 -9.18 20.90 -5.52
C LEU A 19 -9.75 21.37 -4.16
N GLY A 20 -9.05 21.08 -3.05
CA GLY A 20 -9.24 21.65 -1.71
C GLY A 20 -10.67 22.01 -1.33
N ARG A 21 -11.52 21.02 -0.97
CA ARG A 21 -12.72 21.19 -0.10
C ARG A 21 -13.66 19.99 0.03
N THR A 22 -13.45 18.89 -0.67
CA THR A 22 -14.40 17.75 -0.61
C THR A 22 -14.06 16.80 0.55
N PRO A 23 -15.01 16.40 1.42
CA PRO A 23 -14.78 15.44 2.51
C PRO A 23 -14.69 14.00 1.99
N VAL A 24 -13.95 13.78 0.90
CA VAL A 24 -13.85 12.49 0.18
C VAL A 24 -13.38 11.38 1.13
N GLY A 25 -12.51 11.69 2.09
CA GLY A 25 -12.10 10.73 3.11
C GLY A 25 -13.26 10.17 3.94
N LYS A 26 -14.15 11.05 4.41
CA LYS A 26 -15.35 10.65 5.17
C LYS A 26 -16.32 9.86 4.29
N MET A 27 -16.53 10.32 3.06
CA MET A 27 -17.40 9.62 2.10
C MET A 27 -16.87 8.22 1.78
N LEU A 28 -15.56 8.06 1.59
CA LEU A 28 -14.93 6.76 1.35
C LEU A 28 -15.02 5.84 2.58
N HIS A 29 -14.96 6.41 3.79
CA HIS A 29 -15.14 5.61 5.01
C HIS A 29 -16.56 5.01 5.08
N GLU A 30 -17.57 5.77 4.64
CA GLU A 30 -18.97 5.35 4.63
C GLU A 30 -19.34 4.55 3.36
N ASP A 31 -18.46 4.52 2.35
CA ASP A 31 -18.70 3.85 1.08
C ASP A 31 -18.53 2.33 1.18
N ALA A 32 -19.62 1.60 0.95
CA ALA A 32 -19.62 0.14 0.94
C ALA A 32 -18.73 -0.46 -0.16
N GLY A 33 -18.53 0.26 -1.28
CA GLY A 33 -17.62 -0.16 -2.35
C GLY A 33 -16.17 -0.14 -1.92
N PHE A 34 -15.77 0.88 -1.17
CA PHE A 34 -14.44 0.99 -0.58
C PHE A 34 -14.20 -0.10 0.48
N ALA A 35 -15.16 -0.31 1.40
CA ALA A 35 -15.08 -1.40 2.37
C ALA A 35 -14.90 -2.77 1.67
N LYS A 36 -15.70 -3.03 0.61
CA LYS A 36 -15.58 -4.23 -0.21
C LYS A 36 -14.23 -4.33 -0.93
N LEU A 37 -13.65 -3.21 -1.39
CA LEU A 37 -12.33 -3.20 -1.99
C LEU A 37 -11.25 -3.61 -0.98
N ILE A 38 -11.32 -3.09 0.25
CA ILE A 38 -10.39 -3.47 1.33
C ILE A 38 -10.52 -4.97 1.67
N ASP A 39 -11.74 -5.50 1.73
CA ASP A 39 -11.96 -6.94 1.90
C ASP A 39 -11.39 -7.75 0.74
N LEU A 40 -11.55 -7.30 -0.51
CA LEU A 40 -10.96 -7.96 -1.68
C LEU A 40 -9.44 -7.91 -1.67
N VAL A 41 -8.82 -6.82 -1.20
CA VAL A 41 -7.37 -6.75 -0.96
C VAL A 41 -6.99 -7.84 0.04
N ARG A 42 -7.68 -7.90 1.19
CA ARG A 42 -7.41 -8.89 2.24
C ARG A 42 -7.55 -10.34 1.75
N LEU A 43 -8.55 -10.62 0.91
CA LEU A 43 -8.84 -11.96 0.40
C LEU A 43 -7.91 -12.41 -0.74
N ARG A 44 -7.29 -11.47 -1.45
CA ARG A 44 -6.52 -11.78 -2.68
C ARG A 44 -5.04 -11.42 -2.59
N CYS A 45 -4.60 -10.80 -1.48
CA CYS A 45 -3.22 -10.33 -1.36
C CYS A 45 -2.19 -11.45 -1.52
N ASP A 46 -2.53 -12.68 -1.12
CA ASP A 46 -1.61 -13.83 -1.22
C ASP A 46 -1.17 -14.11 -2.66
N ALA A 47 -1.99 -13.76 -3.66
CA ALA A 47 -1.69 -13.93 -5.08
C ALA A 47 -1.00 -12.70 -5.73
N PHE A 48 -0.67 -11.67 -4.95
CA PHE A 48 0.02 -10.50 -5.49
C PHE A 48 1.50 -10.79 -5.73
N GLY A 49 1.97 -10.38 -6.91
CA GLY A 49 3.40 -10.24 -7.21
C GLY A 49 3.94 -8.87 -6.81
N GLU A 50 5.20 -8.63 -7.13
CA GLU A 50 6.04 -7.47 -6.78
C GLU A 50 5.32 -6.14 -7.07
N ARG A 51 4.89 -5.97 -8.31
CA ARG A 51 4.21 -4.74 -8.76
C ARG A 51 2.87 -4.54 -8.09
N GLN A 52 2.09 -5.62 -7.91
CA GLN A 52 0.75 -5.54 -7.35
C GLN A 52 0.79 -5.12 -5.88
N ILE A 53 1.69 -5.72 -5.08
CA ILE A 53 1.82 -5.40 -3.66
C ILE A 53 2.35 -3.99 -3.45
N ALA A 54 3.35 -3.56 -4.22
CA ALA A 54 3.89 -2.19 -4.16
C ALA A 54 2.81 -1.14 -4.45
N ASN A 55 1.99 -1.38 -5.49
CA ASN A 55 0.90 -0.47 -5.85
C ASN A 55 -0.21 -0.42 -4.79
N VAL A 56 -0.56 -1.55 -4.20
CA VAL A 56 -1.57 -1.61 -3.13
C VAL A 56 -1.09 -0.85 -1.90
N LEU A 57 0.12 -1.14 -1.42
CA LEU A 57 0.70 -0.45 -0.26
C LEU A 57 0.79 1.06 -0.49
N ASN A 58 1.33 1.48 -1.63
CA ASN A 58 1.46 2.90 -1.99
C ASN A 58 0.10 3.60 -2.13
N GLY A 59 -0.91 2.93 -2.68
CA GLY A 59 -2.24 3.48 -2.80
C GLY A 59 -2.94 3.63 -1.45
N LEU A 60 -2.86 2.61 -0.58
CA LEU A 60 -3.38 2.68 0.78
C LEU A 60 -2.68 3.77 1.60
N ALA A 61 -1.37 3.90 1.47
CA ALA A 61 -0.59 4.95 2.12
C ALA A 61 -1.03 6.36 1.68
N ALA A 62 -1.31 6.56 0.39
CA ALA A 62 -1.82 7.85 -0.10
C ALA A 62 -3.23 8.13 0.43
N LEU A 63 -4.14 7.14 0.42
CA LEU A 63 -5.48 7.31 0.99
C LEU A 63 -5.44 7.63 2.48
N HIS A 64 -4.50 7.02 3.21
CA HIS A 64 -4.27 7.31 4.62
C HIS A 64 -3.79 8.76 4.85
N THR A 65 -2.75 9.19 4.14
CA THR A 65 -2.16 10.52 4.35
C THR A 65 -2.99 11.65 3.73
N ASP A 66 -3.50 11.48 2.53
CA ASP A 66 -4.17 12.55 1.77
C ASP A 66 -5.66 12.68 2.13
N LEU A 67 -6.30 11.58 2.54
CA LEU A 67 -7.74 11.55 2.83
C LEU A 67 -8.07 11.12 4.27
N GLY A 68 -7.07 10.84 5.12
CA GLY A 68 -7.29 10.44 6.51
C GLY A 68 -7.97 9.06 6.66
N VAL A 69 -7.96 8.23 5.61
CA VAL A 69 -8.63 6.93 5.64
C VAL A 69 -7.82 5.93 6.47
N THR A 70 -8.44 5.38 7.51
CA THR A 70 -7.83 4.40 8.44
C THR A 70 -8.28 2.97 8.13
N SER A 71 -8.01 2.49 6.91
CA SER A 71 -8.44 1.15 6.47
C SER A 71 -7.43 0.03 6.72
N VAL A 72 -6.16 0.37 6.99
CA VAL A 72 -5.11 -0.62 7.25
C VAL A 72 -5.05 -0.92 8.74
N ASN A 73 -5.80 -1.94 9.17
CA ASN A 73 -5.68 -2.50 10.51
C ASN A 73 -4.50 -3.48 10.60
N VAL A 74 -4.14 -3.88 11.82
CA VAL A 74 -3.01 -4.78 12.11
C VAL A 74 -3.08 -6.07 11.28
N ARG A 75 -4.26 -6.70 11.20
CA ARG A 75 -4.45 -7.95 10.45
C ARG A 75 -4.16 -7.78 8.96
N LEU A 76 -4.67 -6.71 8.34
CA LEU A 76 -4.40 -6.44 6.94
C LEU A 76 -2.92 -6.10 6.72
N ALA A 77 -2.31 -5.35 7.64
CA ALA A 77 -0.89 -5.04 7.61
C ALA A 77 -0.04 -6.31 7.61
N ASP A 78 -0.28 -7.24 8.53
CA ASP A 78 0.44 -8.52 8.62
C ASP A 78 0.34 -9.32 7.32
N GLN A 79 -0.85 -9.39 6.71
CA GLN A 79 -1.04 -10.12 5.46
C GLN A 79 -0.29 -9.49 4.29
N LEU A 80 -0.38 -8.16 4.14
CA LEU A 80 0.31 -7.44 3.07
C LEU A 80 1.84 -7.53 3.25
N VAL A 81 2.33 -7.47 4.49
CA VAL A 81 3.75 -7.57 4.79
C VAL A 81 4.29 -8.97 4.51
N LYS A 82 3.59 -10.04 4.90
CA LYS A 82 3.98 -11.41 4.55
C LYS A 82 4.17 -11.60 3.04
N VAL A 83 3.28 -11.00 2.25
CA VAL A 83 3.36 -11.01 0.79
C VAL A 83 4.56 -10.19 0.31
N LEU A 84 4.76 -8.99 0.87
CA LEU A 84 5.89 -8.13 0.54
C LEU A 84 7.23 -8.83 0.80
N GLU A 85 7.42 -9.41 1.99
CA GLU A 85 8.67 -10.09 2.35
C GLU A 85 9.01 -11.21 1.38
N ARG A 86 8.00 -11.97 0.94
CA ARG A 86 8.18 -13.04 -0.04
C ARG A 86 8.70 -12.54 -1.38
N VAL A 87 8.29 -11.34 -1.82
CA VAL A 87 8.60 -10.82 -3.16
C VAL A 87 9.68 -9.73 -3.16
N ALA A 88 10.11 -9.25 -1.98
CA ALA A 88 11.00 -8.09 -1.83
C ALA A 88 12.31 -8.22 -2.64
N HIS A 89 12.89 -9.42 -2.72
CA HIS A 89 14.15 -9.67 -3.42
C HIS A 89 14.08 -9.42 -4.94
N ASN A 90 12.89 -9.60 -5.55
CA ASN A 90 12.66 -9.45 -6.99
C ASN A 90 12.20 -8.06 -7.40
N MET A 91 11.91 -7.18 -6.45
CA MET A 91 11.38 -5.85 -6.76
C MET A 91 12.38 -5.01 -7.59
N ASN A 92 11.86 -4.25 -8.55
CA ASN A 92 12.66 -3.22 -9.23
C ASN A 92 12.72 -1.92 -8.42
N GLY A 93 13.56 -0.96 -8.84
CA GLY A 93 13.76 0.29 -8.11
C GLY A 93 12.47 1.09 -7.87
N GLN A 94 11.52 1.08 -8.82
CA GLN A 94 10.25 1.78 -8.66
C GLN A 94 9.34 1.10 -7.62
N GLU A 95 9.29 -0.23 -7.63
CA GLU A 95 8.52 -1.02 -6.68
C GLU A 95 9.06 -0.86 -5.25
N ILE A 96 10.38 -0.86 -5.11
CA ILE A 96 11.07 -0.60 -3.85
C ILE A 96 10.74 0.80 -3.33
N ALA A 97 10.89 1.84 -4.17
CA ALA A 97 10.58 3.21 -3.76
C ALA A 97 9.12 3.38 -3.32
N ASN A 98 8.17 2.80 -4.06
CA ASN A 98 6.76 2.81 -3.70
C ASN A 98 6.48 2.11 -2.37
N THR A 99 7.15 0.98 -2.14
CA THR A 99 7.02 0.20 -0.91
C THR A 99 7.58 0.97 0.29
N LEU A 100 8.79 1.52 0.20
CA LEU A 100 9.39 2.29 1.28
C LEU A 100 8.57 3.53 1.63
N ASN A 101 8.09 4.27 0.61
CA ASN A 101 7.18 5.39 0.82
C ASN A 101 5.89 4.97 1.54
N ALA A 102 5.37 3.77 1.26
CA ALA A 102 4.20 3.25 1.94
C ALA A 102 4.47 2.86 3.40
N LEU A 103 5.59 2.17 3.66
CA LEU A 103 5.97 1.74 5.02
C LEU A 103 6.19 2.96 5.94
N CYS A 104 6.78 4.05 5.43
CA CYS A 104 6.92 5.29 6.20
C CYS A 104 5.58 5.92 6.62
N LYS A 105 4.50 5.66 5.87
CA LYS A 105 3.17 6.25 6.10
C LYS A 105 2.21 5.32 6.84
N LEU A 106 2.43 4.01 6.73
CA LEU A 106 1.57 2.97 7.31
C LEU A 106 2.31 2.30 8.47
N GLN A 107 2.25 2.91 9.65
CA GLN A 107 2.95 2.43 10.85
C GLN A 107 2.63 0.97 11.19
N ALA A 108 1.38 0.54 11.01
CA ALA A 108 0.99 -0.85 11.21
C ALA A 108 1.75 -1.82 10.28
N ALA A 109 1.98 -1.43 9.02
CA ALA A 109 2.73 -2.26 8.06
C ALA A 109 4.23 -2.22 8.37
N ALA A 110 4.79 -1.06 8.71
CA ALA A 110 6.19 -0.97 9.13
C ALA A 110 6.47 -1.79 10.40
N GLY A 111 5.56 -1.77 11.38
CA GLY A 111 5.66 -2.53 12.61
C GLY A 111 5.48 -4.04 12.43
N ALA A 112 4.75 -4.47 11.40
CA ALA A 112 4.58 -5.89 11.07
C ALA A 112 5.79 -6.48 10.30
N MET A 113 6.66 -5.64 9.74
CA MET A 113 7.83 -6.08 8.96
C MET A 113 8.88 -6.73 9.87
N SER A 114 9.33 -7.92 9.49
CA SER A 114 10.39 -8.62 10.21
C SER A 114 11.77 -7.99 9.93
N PRO A 115 12.77 -8.22 10.80
CA PRO A 115 14.15 -7.83 10.52
C PRO A 115 14.69 -8.43 9.21
N ALA A 116 14.33 -9.68 8.89
CA ALA A 116 14.72 -10.33 7.65
C ALA A 116 14.07 -9.66 6.42
N GLY A 117 12.80 -9.25 6.55
CA GLY A 117 12.10 -8.46 5.54
C GLY A 117 12.79 -7.14 5.26
N TRP A 118 13.15 -6.38 6.30
CA TRP A 118 13.93 -5.15 6.16
C TRP A 118 15.28 -5.38 5.48
N ALA A 119 16.01 -6.44 5.86
CA ALA A 119 17.27 -6.80 5.23
C ALA A 119 17.10 -7.15 3.74
N ALA A 120 16.01 -7.83 3.36
CA ALA A 120 15.72 -8.13 1.96
C ALA A 120 15.45 -6.87 1.14
N LEU A 121 14.69 -5.91 1.68
CA LEU A 121 14.47 -4.61 1.03
C LEU A 121 15.78 -3.82 0.90
N ALA A 122 16.62 -3.80 1.93
CA ALA A 122 17.92 -3.12 1.87
C ALA A 122 18.81 -3.68 0.74
N ARG A 123 18.90 -5.01 0.62
CA ARG A 123 19.64 -5.65 -0.48
C ARG A 123 19.03 -5.35 -1.85
N ALA A 124 17.71 -5.28 -1.94
CA ALA A 124 17.03 -4.90 -3.18
C ALA A 124 17.32 -3.44 -3.57
N VAL A 125 17.40 -2.53 -2.60
CA VAL A 125 17.85 -1.14 -2.81
C VAL A 125 19.28 -1.13 -3.35
N GLU A 126 20.22 -1.80 -2.69
CA GLU A 126 21.62 -1.86 -3.13
C GLU A 126 21.76 -2.39 -4.56
N ARG A 127 20.99 -3.42 -4.92
CA ARG A 127 20.98 -3.99 -6.28
C ARG A 127 20.45 -3.02 -7.35
N THR A 128 19.57 -2.09 -6.96
CA THR A 128 18.87 -1.19 -7.90
C THR A 128 19.41 0.23 -7.86
N ALA A 129 20.38 0.50 -6.98
CA ALA A 129 21.13 1.74 -6.96
C ALA A 129 22.03 1.84 -8.21
N PRO A 130 22.14 3.03 -8.83
CA PRO A 130 22.98 3.26 -10.01
C PRO A 130 24.49 3.21 -9.69
#